data_AF-A0AA96DIS3-F1
#
_entry.id   AF-A0AA96DIS3-F1
#
_cell.length_a   1.000
_cell.length_b   1.000
_cell.length_c   1.000
_cell.angle_alpha   90.00
_cell.angle_beta   90.00
_cell.angle_gamma   90.00
#
_symmetry.space_group_name_H-M   'P 1'
#
loop_
_entity.id
_entity.type
_entity.pdbx_description
1 polymer ?
#
loop_
_entity_poly.entity_id
_entity_poly.type
_entity_poly.pdbx_seq_one_letter_code
_entity_poly.pdbx_strand_id
1 'polypeptide(L)' 'MFYNNYDKTIFNLPLNRWDTSKVLEMKQMFYNSKFFNQDLSKWCVSKITLEPQEFKDFTTSWVTTNRVPVWGICP' A
#
# COMPACT_ATOMS: atom_id res chain seq x y z
N MET A 1 4.04 18.23 -32.09
CA MET A 1 4.12 16.83 -31.60
C MET A 1 3.41 16.81 -30.25
N PHE A 2 2.35 16.02 -30.13
CA PHE A 2 1.44 16.06 -29.00
C PHE A 2 2.10 15.42 -27.77
N TYR A 3 2.30 16.21 -26.71
CA TYR A 3 2.64 15.68 -25.38
C TYR A 3 1.39 15.00 -24.79
N ASN A 4 1.16 13.74 -25.12
CA ASN A 4 0.30 12.86 -24.34
C ASN A 4 1.12 12.27 -23.19
N ASN A 5 1.55 13.13 -22.27
CA ASN A 5 1.92 12.67 -20.94
C ASN A 5 0.62 12.54 -20.16
N TYR A 6 -0.04 11.39 -20.29
CA TYR A 6 -0.78 10.81 -19.18
C TYR A 6 0.25 10.50 -18.09
N ASP A 7 0.78 11.55 -17.46
CA ASP A 7 1.55 11.43 -16.24
C ASP A 7 0.54 11.04 -15.17
N LYS A 8 0.17 9.75 -15.18
CA LYS A 8 -0.57 9.12 -14.11
C LYS A 8 0.38 9.20 -12.93
N THR A 9 0.29 10.30 -12.20
CA THR A 9 1.21 10.74 -11.15
C THR A 9 1.63 9.51 -10.36
N ILE A 10 2.89 9.10 -10.53
CA ILE A 10 3.39 7.86 -9.93
C ILE A 10 3.44 8.10 -8.43
N PHE A 11 2.41 7.64 -7.71
CA PHE A 11 2.41 7.74 -6.26
C PHE A 11 3.36 6.68 -5.70
N ASN A 12 4.58 7.11 -5.34
CA ASN A 12 5.60 6.28 -4.68
C ASN A 12 6.39 7.09 -3.63
N LEU A 13 5.71 8.04 -2.98
CA LEU A 13 6.30 8.83 -1.91
C LEU A 13 6.44 7.99 -0.62
N PRO A 14 7.45 8.27 0.22
CA PRO A 14 7.63 7.55 1.47
C PRO A 14 6.44 7.78 2.41
N LEU A 15 5.85 6.69 2.89
CA LEU A 15 4.70 6.72 3.80
C LEU A 15 5.05 6.37 5.25
N ASN A 16 6.34 6.38 5.60
CA ASN A 16 6.85 6.05 6.94
C ASN A 16 6.36 6.99 8.06
N ARG A 17 5.73 8.11 7.72
CA ARG A 17 5.16 9.09 8.68
C ARG A 17 3.64 9.00 8.81
N TRP A 18 2.98 8.09 8.09
CA TRP A 18 1.53 7.95 8.15
C TRP A 18 1.13 7.24 9.45
N ASP A 19 0.21 7.86 10.19
CA ASP A 19 -0.40 7.26 11.38
C ASP A 19 -1.61 6.40 10.98
N THR A 20 -1.44 5.08 11.01
CA THR A 20 -2.49 4.11 10.72
C THR A 20 -3.22 3.58 11.95
N SER A 21 -2.88 4.08 13.15
CA SER A 21 -3.41 3.55 14.44
C SER A 21 -4.94 3.70 14.58
N LYS A 22 -5.54 4.63 13.83
CA LYS A 22 -6.99 4.88 13.83
C LYS A 22 -7.72 4.35 12.60
N VAL A 23 -7.00 3.82 11.61
CA VAL A 23 -7.59 3.30 10.38
C VAL A 23 -8.36 2.02 10.68
N LEU A 24 -9.58 1.92 10.17
CA LEU A 24 -10.48 0.77 10.35
C LEU A 24 -10.60 -0.10 9.09
N GLU A 25 -10.27 0.46 7.93
CA GLU A 25 -10.37 -0.23 6.64
C GLU A 25 -9.25 0.25 5.71
N MET A 26 -8.62 -0.68 4.99
CA MET A 26 -7.59 -0.41 3.99
C MET A 26 -7.90 -1.07 2.64
N LYS A 27 -9.16 -1.46 2.40
CA LYS A 27 -9.59 -2.04 1.14
C LYS A 27 -9.24 -1.10 -0.02
N GLN A 28 -8.72 -1.66 -1.11
CA GLN A 28 -8.35 -0.94 -2.33
C GLN A 28 -7.31 0.20 -2.17
N MET A 29 -6.68 0.35 -1.00
CA MET A 29 -5.75 1.45 -0.73
C MET A 29 -4.59 1.54 -1.73
N PHE A 30 -4.10 0.39 -2.22
CA PHE A 30 -3.08 0.31 -3.26
C PHE A 30 -3.55 -0.42 -4.52
N TYR A 31 -4.87 -0.48 -4.75
CA TYR A 31 -5.44 -1.11 -5.93
C TYR A 31 -4.88 -0.49 -7.22
N ASN A 32 -4.39 -1.34 -8.14
CA ASN A 32 -3.80 -0.91 -9.42
C ASN A 32 -2.60 0.07 -9.29
N SER A 33 -1.95 0.11 -8.12
CA SER A 33 -0.73 0.88 -7.87
C SER A 33 0.51 0.11 -8.33
N LYS A 34 0.59 -0.15 -9.65
CA LYS A 34 1.60 -1.03 -10.28
C LYS A 34 3.05 -0.67 -9.96
N PHE A 35 3.33 0.60 -9.64
CA PHE A 35 4.67 1.12 -9.41
C PHE A 35 4.98 1.38 -7.93
N PHE A 36 4.02 1.16 -7.02
CA PHE A 36 4.25 1.34 -5.60
C PHE A 36 5.06 0.16 -5.04
N ASN A 37 6.19 0.44 -4.41
CA ASN A 37 7.15 -0.58 -3.97
C ASN A 37 7.80 -0.27 -2.62
N GLN A 38 7.24 0.66 -1.87
CA GLN A 38 7.68 0.98 -0.51
C GLN A 38 7.50 -0.24 0.41
N ASP A 39 8.35 -0.32 1.43
CA ASP A 39 8.23 -1.32 2.49
C ASP A 39 7.27 -0.81 3.58
N LEU A 40 6.15 -1.52 3.76
CA LEU A 40 5.12 -1.21 4.75
C LEU A 40 5.13 -2.18 5.93
N SER A 41 6.12 -3.07 6.04
CA SER A 41 6.20 -4.09 7.11
C SER A 41 6.21 -3.51 8.53
N LYS A 42 6.60 -2.23 8.67
CA LYS A 42 6.63 -1.49 9.94
C LYS A 42 5.37 -0.69 10.25
N TRP A 43 4.32 -0.83 9.44
CA TRP A 43 3.07 -0.14 9.71
C TRP A 43 2.35 -0.76 10.90
N CYS A 44 1.89 0.10 11.82
CA CYS A 44 1.08 -0.28 12.97
C CYS A 44 -0.38 -0.41 12.54
N VAL A 45 -0.82 -1.64 12.27
CA VAL A 45 -2.17 -1.97 11.79
C VAL A 45 -2.85 -2.91 12.78
N SER A 46 -3.07 -2.42 14.00
CA SER A 46 -3.65 -3.20 15.10
C SER A 46 -5.16 -3.42 15.00
N LYS A 47 -5.87 -2.60 14.22
CA LYS A 47 -7.35 -2.63 14.15
C LYS A 47 -7.91 -3.52 13.05
N ILE A 48 -7.08 -3.90 12.08
CA ILE A 48 -7.47 -4.76 10.96
C ILE A 48 -6.74 -6.07 11.14
N THR A 49 -7.44 -7.13 11.52
CA THR A 49 -6.86 -8.42 11.94
C THR A 49 -6.50 -9.35 10.78
N LEU A 50 -7.08 -9.13 9.61
CA LEU A 50 -6.86 -9.93 8.41
C LEU A 50 -6.52 -8.99 7.24
N GLU A 51 -5.68 -9.45 6.32
CA GLU A 51 -5.40 -8.69 5.10
C GLU A 51 -6.70 -8.38 4.36
N PRO A 52 -7.05 -7.09 4.13
CA PRO A 52 -8.21 -6.74 3.35
C PRO A 52 -8.08 -7.28 1.94
N GLN A 53 -9.16 -7.85 1.44
CA GLN A 53 -9.27 -8.19 0.03
C GLN A 53 -8.99 -6.94 -0.81
N GLU A 54 -8.30 -7.10 -1.94
CA GLU A 54 -7.94 -6.00 -2.84
C GLU A 54 -7.01 -4.93 -2.24
N PHE A 55 -6.42 -5.13 -1.05
CA PHE A 55 -5.43 -4.20 -0.49
C PHE A 55 -4.31 -3.90 -1.50
N LYS A 56 -3.83 -4.95 -2.17
CA LYS A 56 -2.68 -4.91 -3.09
C LYS A 56 -2.92 -5.60 -4.44
N ASP A 57 -4.16 -5.87 -4.80
CA ASP A 57 -4.45 -6.60 -6.03
C ASP A 57 -3.90 -5.83 -7.24
N PHE A 58 -3.36 -6.58 -8.19
CA PHE A 58 -2.70 -6.06 -9.39
C PHE A 58 -1.43 -5.21 -9.13
N THR A 59 -0.86 -5.27 -7.92
CA THR A 59 0.51 -4.78 -7.67
C THR A 59 1.53 -5.85 -8.07
N THR A 60 2.49 -5.51 -8.93
CA THR A 60 3.47 -6.46 -9.46
C THR A 60 4.68 -6.66 -8.54
N SER A 61 4.84 -5.82 -7.51
CA SER A 61 6.06 -5.74 -6.69
C SER A 61 5.96 -6.43 -5.32
N TRP A 62 4.75 -6.59 -4.76
CA TRP A 62 4.55 -7.07 -3.39
C TRP A 62 4.25 -8.57 -3.26
N VAL A 63 4.03 -9.25 -4.37
CA VAL A 63 3.76 -10.71 -4.40
C VAL A 63 5.03 -11.51 -4.05
N THR A 64 6.23 -10.96 -4.24
CA THR A 64 7.50 -11.69 -4.09
C THR A 64 8.35 -11.31 -2.88
N THR A 65 8.04 -10.20 -2.18
CA THR A 65 8.95 -9.63 -1.16
C THR A 65 8.34 -9.43 0.23
N ASN A 66 7.06 -9.75 0.44
CA ASN A 66 6.35 -9.60 1.72
C ASN A 66 6.50 -8.20 2.36
N ARG A 67 6.42 -7.14 1.55
CA ARG A 67 6.56 -5.73 1.96
C ARG A 67 5.26 -5.07 2.43
N VAL A 68 4.30 -5.88 2.88
CA VAL A 68 2.98 -5.44 3.32
C VAL A 68 2.93 -5.29 4.84
N PRO A 69 1.96 -4.53 5.39
CA PRO A 69 1.77 -4.47 6.83
C PRO A 69 1.47 -5.85 7.42
N VAL A 70 1.89 -6.06 8.67
CA VAL A 70 1.44 -7.23 9.43
C VAL A 70 0.11 -6.87 10.10
N TRP A 71 -0.93 -7.56 9.68
CA TRP A 71 -2.30 -7.30 10.12
C TRP A 71 -2.52 -7.74 11.58
N GLY A 72 -3.24 -6.93 12.34
CA GLY A 72 -3.60 -7.19 13.73
C GLY A 72 -2.52 -6.85 14.74
N ILE A 73 -1.38 -6.29 14.32
CA ILE A 73 -0.26 -5.96 15.23
C ILE A 73 0.34 -4.57 14.95
N CYS A 74 1.19 -4.13 15.86
CA CYS A 74 2.06 -2.97 15.71
C CYS A 74 3.51 -3.40 15.95
N PRO A 75 4.24 -3.75 14.88
CA PRO A 75 5.62 -4.20 14.97
C PRO A 75 6.62 -3.05 15.21
#